data_AF-A0A939G8K5-F1
#
_entry.id   AF-A0A939G8K5-F1
#
_cell.length_a   1.000
_cell.length_b   1.000
_cell.length_c   1.000
_cell.angle_alpha   90.00
_cell.angle_beta   90.00
_cell.angle_gamma   90.00
#
_symmetry.space_group_name_H-M   'P 1'
#
loop_
_entity.id
_entity.type
_entity.pdbx_description
1 polymer ?
#
loop_
_entity_poly.entity_id
_entity_poly.type
_entity_poly.pdbx_seq_one_letter_code
_entity_poly.pdbx_strand_id
1 'polypeptide(L)' 'MIANQPSISETPDAFIVNGIAVPKMKRGQMNTYDPAIIKAIGTDLFFQLIGPKEALPIPDLGFSDAEWDDLESQIHTDQ' A
#
# COMPACT_ATOMS: atom_id res chain seq x y z
N MET A 1 -3.23 -22.27 12.38
CA MET A 1 -3.06 -20.99 11.69
C MET A 1 -1.67 -20.48 12.03
N ILE A 2 -0.75 -20.49 11.09
CA ILE A 2 0.60 -19.96 11.33
C ILE A 2 0.44 -18.44 11.24
N ALA A 3 0.66 -17.72 12.34
CA ALA A 3 0.70 -16.28 12.29
C ALA A 3 1.84 -15.90 11.33
N ASN A 4 1.51 -15.22 10.22
CA ASN A 4 2.49 -14.58 9.34
C ASN A 4 3.14 -13.40 10.09
N GLN A 5 3.87 -13.69 11.16
CA GLN A 5 4.69 -12.69 11.81
C GLN A 5 5.83 -12.35 10.86
N PRO A 6 5.98 -11.08 10.45
CA PRO A 6 7.09 -10.68 9.62
C PRO A 6 8.40 -10.90 10.37
N SER A 7 9.38 -11.49 9.68
CA SER A 7 10.76 -11.52 10.13
C SER A 7 11.32 -10.10 10.13
N ILE A 8 11.79 -9.64 11.29
CA ILE A 8 12.39 -8.31 11.44
C ILE A 8 13.83 -8.51 11.92
N SER A 9 14.78 -7.97 11.17
CA SER A 9 16.17 -7.83 11.60
C SER A 9 16.63 -6.39 11.44
N GLU A 10 17.73 -6.01 12.09
CA GLU A 10 18.14 -4.61 12.21
C GLU A 10 19.59 -4.41 11.76
N THR A 11 19.82 -3.36 11.00
CA THR A 11 21.15 -2.86 10.63
C THR A 11 21.33 -1.45 11.21
N PRO A 12 22.53 -0.85 11.22
CA PRO A 12 22.71 0.51 11.72
C PRO A 12 21.78 1.54 11.05
N ASP A 13 21.50 1.38 9.75
CA ASP A 13 20.79 2.36 8.94
C ASP A 13 19.36 1.96 8.53
N ALA A 14 18.92 0.72 8.75
CA ALA A 14 17.62 0.23 8.30
C ALA A 14 17.06 -0.92 9.16
N PHE A 15 15.74 -1.09 9.14
CA PHE A 15 15.04 -2.32 9.52
C PHE A 15 14.89 -3.19 8.28
N ILE A 16 15.15 -4.49 8.38
CA ILE A 16 14.92 -5.46 7.32
C ILE A 16 13.67 -6.25 7.67
N VAL A 17 12.59 -6.06 6.90
CA VAL A 17 11.29 -6.70 7.13
C VAL A 17 11.04 -7.69 5.98
N ASN A 18 11.06 -8.99 6.25
CA ASN A 18 10.98 -10.06 5.23
C ASN A 18 11.91 -9.85 4.02
N GLY A 19 13.12 -9.34 4.25
CA GLY A 19 14.11 -9.06 3.21
C GLY A 19 14.04 -7.65 2.59
N ILE A 20 13.06 -6.81 2.96
CA ILE A 20 12.92 -5.44 2.46
C ILE A 20 13.58 -4.46 3.42
N ALA A 21 14.45 -3.59 2.91
CA ALA A 21 15.14 -2.57 3.70
C ALA A 21 14.27 -1.31 3.88
N VAL A 22 13.93 -1.02 5.12
CA VAL A 22 13.21 0.19 5.56
C VAL A 22 14.19 1.11 6.28
N PRO A 23 14.58 2.25 5.69
CA PRO A 23 15.55 3.16 6.29
C PRO A 23 15.10 3.64 7.67
N LYS A 24 16.01 3.61 8.65
CA LYS A 24 15.79 4.16 9.98
C LYS A 24 15.76 5.68 9.91
N MET A 25 14.76 6.25 10.55
CA MET A 25 14.64 7.71 10.63
C MET A 25 15.66 8.28 11.61
N LYS A 26 16.42 9.29 11.17
CA LYS A 26 17.26 10.09 12.07
C LYS A 26 16.39 11.13 12.77
N ARG A 27 16.69 11.41 14.05
CA ARG A 27 15.88 12.26 14.95
C ARG A 27 15.50 13.65 14.39
N GLY A 28 16.30 14.22 13.49
CA GLY A 28 16.04 15.53 12.84
C GLY A 28 15.12 15.48 11.62
N GLN A 29 14.83 14.29 11.07
CA GLN A 29 13.95 14.14 9.91
C GLN A 29 12.47 14.15 10.32
N MET A 30 12.14 13.88 11.59
CA MET A 30 10.76 13.83 12.11
C MET A 30 9.92 15.07 11.78
N ASN A 31 10.55 16.24 11.60
CA ASN A 31 9.87 17.51 11.35
C ASN A 31 9.72 17.85 9.85
N THR A 32 10.25 17.01 8.95
CA THR A 32 10.30 17.27 7.49
C THR A 32 9.46 16.27 6.71
N TYR A 33 8.64 15.46 7.39
CA TYR A 33 7.82 14.46 6.70
C TYR A 33 6.59 15.09 6.08
N ASP A 34 6.51 14.96 4.76
CA ASP A 34 5.24 15.01 4.06
C ASP A 34 4.45 13.72 4.38
N PRO A 35 3.26 13.83 5.00
CA PRO A 35 2.39 12.68 5.26
C PRO A 35 2.08 11.85 4.00
N ALA A 36 2.11 12.44 2.80
CA ALA A 36 1.93 11.72 1.55
C ALA A 36 3.05 10.70 1.30
N ILE A 37 4.29 11.06 1.62
CA ILE A 37 5.47 10.19 1.44
C ILE A 37 5.40 9.00 2.40
N ILE A 38 5.03 9.23 3.67
CA ILE A 38 4.89 8.15 4.66
C ILE A 38 3.81 7.16 4.22
N LYS A 39 2.67 7.68 3.74
CA LYS A 39 1.58 6.83 3.23
C LYS A 39 2.04 6.01 2.04
N ALA A 40 2.72 6.62 1.06
CA ALA A 40 3.21 5.92 -0.11
C ALA A 40 4.18 4.77 0.26
N ILE A 41 5.15 5.04 1.13
CA ILE A 41 6.11 4.03 1.62
C ILE A 41 5.39 2.92 2.39
N GLY A 42 4.46 3.28 3.28
CA GLY A 42 3.69 2.32 4.06
C GLY A 42 2.78 1.43 3.19
N THR A 43 2.15 2.01 2.17
CA THR A 43 1.31 1.30 1.21
C THR A 43 2.13 0.32 0.37
N ASP A 44 3.31 0.74 -0.12
CA ASP A 44 4.20 -0.14 -0.88
C ASP A 44 4.69 -1.32 -0.03
N LEU A 45 5.14 -1.05 1.20
CA LEU A 45 5.50 -2.09 2.17
C LEU A 45 4.34 -3.05 2.46
N PHE A 46 3.12 -2.53 2.62
CA PHE A 46 1.94 -3.37 2.83
C PHE A 46 1.74 -4.33 1.67
N PHE A 47 1.74 -3.85 0.42
CA PHE A 47 1.57 -4.72 -0.75
C PHE A 47 2.72 -5.71 -0.93
N GLN A 48 3.94 -5.33 -0.59
CA GLN A 48 5.09 -6.24 -0.64
C GLN A 48 5.05 -7.33 0.44
N LEU A 49 4.57 -7.03 1.65
CA LEU A 49 4.64 -7.94 2.79
C LEU A 49 3.37 -8.76 3.04
N ILE A 50 2.21 -8.12 2.90
CA ILE A 50 0.93 -8.62 3.41
C ILE A 50 -0.12 -8.66 2.29
N GLY A 51 -0.06 -7.70 1.38
CA GLY A 51 -1.07 -7.52 0.36
C GLY A 51 -1.20 -8.73 -0.57
N PRO A 52 -2.41 -8.93 -1.12
CA PRO A 52 -2.68 -10.00 -2.06
C PRO A 52 -1.74 -9.90 -3.26
N LYS A 53 -1.10 -11.03 -3.60
CA LYS A 53 -0.16 -11.14 -4.73
C LYS A 53 -0.85 -11.37 -6.06
N GLU A 54 -2.06 -11.91 -6.00
CA GLU A 54 -2.95 -12.06 -7.14
C GLU A 54 -3.97 -10.93 -7.10
N ALA A 55 -4.46 -10.53 -8.29
CA ALA A 55 -5.52 -9.54 -8.38
C ALA A 55 -6.72 -10.04 -7.56
N LEU A 56 -7.23 -9.18 -6.67
CA LEU A 56 -8.45 -9.49 -5.97
C LEU A 56 -9.61 -9.48 -6.97
N PRO A 57 -10.53 -10.45 -6.91
CA PRO A 57 -11.75 -10.34 -7.67
C PRO A 57 -12.46 -9.06 -7.26
N ILE A 58 -12.80 -8.23 -8.25
CA ILE A 58 -13.64 -7.06 -8.01
C ILE A 58 -14.96 -7.62 -7.50
N PRO A 59 -15.41 -7.24 -6.29
CA PRO A 59 -16.69 -7.71 -5.79
C PRO A 59 -17.77 -7.28 -6.77
N ASP A 60 -18.67 -8.20 -7.12
CA ASP A 60 -19.88 -7.83 -7.84
C ASP A 60 -20.68 -6.90 -6.93
N LEU A 61 -20.67 -5.62 -7.26
CA LEU A 61 -21.38 -4.57 -6.52
C LEU A 61 -22.87 -4.57 -6.87
N GLY A 62 -23.33 -5.46 -7.76
CA GLY A 62 -24.72 -5.57 -8.20
C GLY A 62 -25.12 -4.55 -9.24
N PHE A 63 -24.15 -3.83 -9.82
CA PHE A 63 -24.39 -2.92 -10.93
C PHE A 63 -24.57 -3.70 -12.23
N SER A 64 -25.59 -3.32 -12.99
CA SER A 64 -25.76 -3.74 -14.37
C SER A 64 -24.71 -3.08 -15.28
N ASP A 65 -24.47 -3.66 -16.45
CA ASP A 65 -23.54 -3.11 -17.45
C ASP A 65 -23.85 -1.64 -17.79
N ALA A 66 -25.13 -1.27 -17.85
CA ALA A 66 -25.57 0.09 -18.12
C ALA A 66 -25.21 1.08 -16.99
N GLU A 67 -25.24 0.64 -15.73
CA GLU A 67 -24.83 1.47 -14.59
C GLU A 67 -23.31 1.64 -14.55
N TRP A 68 -22.55 0.64 -15.01
CA TRP A 68 -21.11 0.76 -15.19
C TRP A 68 -20.75 1.76 -16.30
N ASP A 69 -21.41 1.68 -17.45
CA ASP A 69 -21.20 2.61 -18.57
C ASP A 69 -21.51 4.06 -18.16
N ASP A 70 -22.60 4.27 -17.41
CA ASP A 70 -22.96 5.59 -16.88
C ASP A 70 -21.91 6.13 -15.90
N LEU A 71 -21.39 5.28 -14.99
CA LEU A 71 -20.32 5.66 -14.05
C LEU A 71 -19.00 5.99 -14.78
N GLU A 72 -18.62 5.19 -15.77
CA GLU A 72 -17.42 5.42 -16.56
C GLU A 72 -17.53 6.72 -17.36
N SER A 73 -18.71 7.01 -17.92
CA SER A 73 -18.97 8.27 -18.63
C SER A 73 -18.84 9.51 -17.72
N GLN A 74 -19.30 9.42 -16.48
CA GLN A 74 -19.20 10.52 -15.50
C GLN A 74 -17.74 10.82 -15.14
N ILE A 75 -16.92 9.78 -14.94
CA ILE A 75 -15.48 9.92 -14.63
C ILE A 75 -14.73 10.60 -15.78
N HIS A 76 -15.09 10.30 -17.03
CA HIS A 76 -14.45 10.90 -18.21
C HIS A 76 -14.94 12.31 -18.55
N THR A 77 -16.12 12.71 -18.06
CA THR A 77 -16.66 14.05 -18.28
C THR A 77 -16.13 15.07 -17.27
N ASP A 78 -15.69 14.60 -16.10
CA ASP A 78 -15.13 15.42 -15.01
C ASP A 78 -13.59 15.62 -15.10
N GLN A 79 -12.93 15.14 -16.17
CA GLN A 79 -11.50 15.39 -16.48
C GLN A 79 -11.31 16.46 -17.55
#